data_AF-A0AAJ2S0N6-F1
#
_entry.id   AF-A0AAJ2S0N6-F1
#
_cell.length_a   1.000
_cell.length_b   1.000
_cell.length_c   1.000
_cell.angle_alpha   90.00
_cell.angle_beta   90.00
_cell.angle_gamma   90.00
#
_symmetry.space_group_name_H-M   'P 1'
#
loop_
_entity.id
_entity.type
_entity.pdbx_description
1 polymer ?
#
loop_
_entity_poly.entity_id
_entity_poly.type
_entity_poly.pdbx_seq_one_letter_code
_entity_poly.pdbx_strand_id
1 'polypeptide(L)'
;MAQIERAGRVTFGDARFDVWEEPGERVMGAWEQRFKKDVFKRIVQQFNRLGWEVGPQEHIFTGNNSRFCRKGDLKADLRLCGRHIEILFFQSINCPTRPDDEGRYERDKEQCMPYLLRLEMQRTRNRLRDYLCGVFTDYEFTDEEKGRLAKRGPGKMTAIEWVENANRNSGHYSEALGHAPIGMTINAKSADGGEITHGARVYAIDYRYRVVVGTAYYNLNNMWWVVTGKYGLINVHSGAIYLSSPGDIRRKRNARCRRQRLEKELSSAIKSMNFKRAQVLKEILFPVDEELYLIWHKGHSSWYGSDFSGYSNSINDAGKYTRAELGRYATENELTKPVPLSKAA
;
A
#
# COMPACT_ATOMS: atom_id res chain seq x y z
N MET A 1 40.07 1.03 -0.33
CA MET A 1 40.44 2.40 0.07
C MET A 1 40.33 2.47 1.58
N ALA A 2 41.27 3.12 2.27
CA ALA A 2 41.13 3.37 3.70
C ALA A 2 39.88 4.23 3.93
N GLN A 3 39.01 3.80 4.83
CA GLN A 3 37.82 4.56 5.23
C GLN A 3 38.25 5.78 6.05
N ILE A 4 37.44 6.84 6.03
CA ILE A 4 37.68 8.06 6.78
C ILE A 4 36.95 7.95 8.11
N GLU A 5 37.68 8.14 9.21
CA GLU A 5 37.12 8.09 10.56
C GLU A 5 36.18 9.27 10.82
N ARG A 6 34.87 9.01 10.75
CA ARG A 6 33.80 9.95 11.12
C ARG A 6 32.57 9.14 11.52
N ALA A 7 31.86 9.66 12.53
CA ALA A 7 30.57 9.14 12.95
C ALA A 7 29.45 10.07 12.51
N GLY A 8 28.37 9.50 11.97
CA GLY A 8 27.24 10.28 11.49
C GLY A 8 26.02 9.42 11.17
N ARG A 9 24.88 10.09 11.04
CA ARG A 9 23.60 9.46 10.74
C ARG A 9 23.05 10.00 9.43
N VAL A 10 22.66 9.08 8.55
CA VAL A 10 21.98 9.39 7.28
C VAL A 10 20.51 9.00 7.39
N THR A 11 19.61 9.91 7.05
CA THR A 11 18.16 9.66 7.05
C THR A 11 17.52 10.14 5.75
N PHE A 12 16.38 9.53 5.39
CA PHE A 12 15.51 10.02 4.32
C PHE A 12 14.21 10.57 4.89
N GLY A 13 13.76 11.71 4.36
CA GLY A 13 12.42 12.26 4.58
C GLY A 13 11.64 12.36 3.27
N ASP A 14 10.48 13.04 3.30
CA ASP A 14 9.72 13.35 2.08
C ASP A 14 10.55 14.23 1.14
N ALA A 15 11.01 13.63 0.05
CA ALA A 15 11.91 14.23 -0.92
C ALA A 15 13.15 14.86 -0.28
N ARG A 16 13.60 14.30 0.85
CA ARG A 16 14.74 14.80 1.61
C ARG A 16 15.81 13.72 1.80
N PHE A 17 17.05 14.17 1.90
CA PHE A 17 18.21 13.41 2.35
C PHE A 17 18.97 14.25 3.38
N ASP A 18 19.20 13.69 4.56
CA ASP A 18 19.86 14.39 5.66
C ASP A 18 21.10 13.64 6.13
N VAL A 19 22.14 14.39 6.47
CA VAL A 19 23.33 13.90 7.17
C VAL A 19 23.51 14.69 8.44
N TRP A 20 23.59 13.98 9.56
CA TRP A 20 23.79 14.55 10.89
C TRP A 20 25.08 14.03 11.49
N GLU A 21 25.91 14.91 12.03
CA GLU A 21 27.00 14.57 12.93
C GLU A 21 26.78 15.23 14.30
N GLU A 22 27.27 14.62 15.37
CA GLU A 22 27.21 15.15 16.73
C GLU A 22 28.63 15.37 17.26
N PRO A 23 29.28 16.48 16.87
CA PRO A 23 30.62 16.75 17.37
C PRO A 23 30.56 17.18 18.83
N GLY A 24 31.46 16.65 19.66
CA GLY A 24 31.68 17.12 21.03
C GLY A 24 32.35 18.50 21.12
N GLU A 25 32.45 19.23 20.01
CA GLU A 25 33.11 20.54 19.90
C GLU A 25 32.21 21.59 19.23
N ARG A 26 32.64 22.86 19.23
CA ARG A 26 31.85 23.95 18.63
C ARG A 26 31.69 23.73 17.12
N VAL A 27 30.43 23.57 16.72
CA VAL A 27 30.03 23.27 15.34
C VAL A 27 30.43 24.38 14.35
N MET A 28 30.25 25.65 14.74
CA MET A 28 30.54 26.80 13.86
C MET A 28 32.05 27.10 13.82
N GLY A 29 32.62 27.22 12.63
CA GLY A 29 34.04 27.56 12.42
C GLY A 29 34.85 26.40 11.82
N ALA A 30 35.96 26.04 12.47
CA ALA A 30 36.89 25.03 11.94
C ALA A 30 36.24 23.65 11.74
N TRP A 31 35.29 23.28 12.60
CA TRP A 31 34.56 22.03 12.44
C TRP A 31 33.66 22.04 11.20
N GLU A 32 32.81 23.06 11.02
CA GLU A 32 31.96 23.18 9.82
C GLU A 32 32.81 23.21 8.53
N GLN A 33 33.98 23.87 8.54
CA GLN A 33 34.90 23.86 7.39
C GLN A 33 35.42 22.46 7.06
N ARG A 34 35.78 21.64 8.07
CA ARG A 34 36.16 20.24 7.88
C ARG A 34 34.98 19.41 7.38
N PHE A 35 33.80 19.56 7.99
CA PHE A 35 32.59 18.85 7.57
C PHE A 35 32.22 19.18 6.11
N LYS A 36 32.35 20.46 5.72
CA LYS A 36 32.19 20.89 4.34
C LYS A 36 33.20 20.25 3.39
N LYS A 37 34.48 20.24 3.77
CA LYS A 37 35.57 19.67 2.95
C LYS A 37 35.43 18.16 2.79
N ASP A 38 35.06 17.48 3.86
CA ASP A 38 35.09 16.02 3.92
C ASP A 38 33.80 15.39 3.42
N VAL A 39 32.64 15.98 3.73
CA VAL A 39 31.33 15.39 3.46
C VAL A 39 30.59 16.17 2.37
N PHE A 40 30.37 17.48 2.54
CA PHE A 40 29.60 18.30 1.59
C PHE A 40 30.23 18.28 0.18
N LYS A 41 31.56 18.45 0.09
CA LYS A 41 32.29 18.37 -1.19
C LYS A 41 32.11 17.01 -1.88
N ARG A 42 32.07 15.91 -1.12
CA ARG A 42 31.87 14.57 -1.68
C ARG A 42 30.44 14.37 -2.18
N ILE A 43 29.45 14.91 -1.49
CA ILE A 43 28.06 14.94 -1.98
C ILE A 43 28.01 15.65 -3.33
N VAL A 44 28.60 16.84 -3.46
CA VAL A 44 28.69 17.58 -4.74
C VAL A 44 29.37 16.74 -5.83
N GLN A 45 30.47 16.06 -5.51
CA GLN A 45 31.15 15.17 -6.46
C GLN A 45 30.27 14.00 -6.91
N GLN A 46 29.47 13.41 -6.01
CA GLN A 46 28.54 12.34 -6.35
C GLN A 46 27.37 12.83 -7.19
N PHE A 47 26.84 14.02 -6.92
CA PHE A 47 25.86 14.66 -7.80
C PHE A 47 26.38 14.78 -9.23
N ASN A 48 27.58 15.36 -9.40
CA ASN A 48 28.19 15.50 -10.72
C ASN A 48 28.40 14.14 -11.42
N ARG A 49 28.86 13.11 -10.70
CA ARG A 49 29.01 11.75 -11.24
C ARG A 49 27.69 11.11 -11.65
N LEU A 50 26.62 11.44 -10.95
CA LEU A 50 25.27 11.01 -11.28
C LEU A 50 24.64 11.85 -12.41
N GLY A 51 25.37 12.81 -12.97
CA GLY A 51 24.91 13.66 -14.08
C GLY A 51 23.97 14.79 -13.63
N TRP A 52 24.12 15.25 -12.39
CA TRP A 52 23.47 16.48 -11.94
C TRP A 52 24.37 17.68 -12.23
N GLU A 53 23.75 18.78 -12.65
CA GLU A 53 24.37 20.10 -12.69
C GLU A 53 24.32 20.69 -11.28
N VAL A 54 25.47 21.15 -10.75
CA VAL A 54 25.54 21.76 -9.41
C VAL A 54 26.16 23.14 -9.51
N GLY A 55 25.40 24.16 -9.14
CA GLY A 55 25.79 25.56 -9.19
C GLY A 55 25.66 26.28 -7.84
N PRO A 56 26.09 27.55 -7.77
CA PRO A 56 25.75 28.40 -6.63
C PRO A 56 24.23 28.49 -6.50
N GLN A 57 23.75 28.59 -5.26
CA GLN A 57 22.35 28.94 -5.02
C GLN A 57 22.23 30.46 -5.05
N GLU A 58 21.39 31.01 -5.93
CA GLU A 58 21.28 32.45 -6.15
C GLU A 58 19.98 33.05 -5.58
N HIS A 59 19.00 32.21 -5.23
CA HIS A 59 17.66 32.69 -4.87
C HIS A 59 17.39 32.72 -3.36
N ILE A 60 17.61 31.60 -2.66
CA ILE A 60 17.12 31.44 -1.27
C ILE A 60 18.26 31.55 -0.27
N PHE A 61 19.29 30.71 -0.45
CA PHE A 61 20.45 30.67 0.42
C PHE A 61 21.69 30.97 -0.41
N THR A 62 22.09 32.23 -0.48
CA THR A 62 23.20 32.69 -1.34
C THR A 62 24.59 32.46 -0.74
N GLY A 63 24.65 31.91 0.48
CA GLY A 63 25.89 31.59 1.16
C GLY A 63 26.66 30.46 0.48
N ASN A 64 27.98 30.45 0.68
CA ASN A 64 28.85 29.39 0.15
C ASN A 64 28.51 27.99 0.71
N ASN A 65 27.67 27.87 1.72
CA ASN A 65 27.21 26.60 2.28
C ASN A 65 25.98 26.03 1.57
N SER A 66 25.53 26.67 0.49
CA SER A 66 24.36 26.25 -0.27
C SER A 66 24.68 26.09 -1.76
N ARG A 67 24.06 25.11 -2.39
CA ARG A 67 24.16 24.82 -3.81
C ARG A 67 22.77 24.56 -4.37
N PHE A 68 22.57 24.97 -5.61
CA PHE A 68 21.41 24.58 -6.39
C PHE A 68 21.81 23.46 -7.34
N CYS A 69 21.03 22.39 -7.35
CA CYS A 69 21.29 21.19 -8.13
C CYS A 69 20.14 20.95 -9.11
N ARG A 70 20.44 20.56 -10.35
CA ARG A 70 19.44 20.26 -11.37
C ARG A 70 19.79 19.03 -12.19
N LYS A 71 18.79 18.23 -12.53
CA LYS A 71 18.88 17.14 -13.50
C LYS A 71 17.57 17.01 -14.27
N GLY A 72 17.52 17.61 -15.46
CA GLY A 72 16.27 17.78 -16.20
C GLY A 72 15.26 18.57 -15.36
N ASP A 73 14.05 18.04 -15.21
CA ASP A 73 12.97 18.66 -14.44
C ASP A 73 13.05 18.42 -12.93
N LEU A 74 13.95 17.55 -12.47
CA LEU A 74 14.20 17.33 -11.05
C LEU A 74 15.26 18.30 -10.55
N LYS A 75 14.94 19.01 -9.47
CA LYS A 75 15.78 20.04 -8.84
C LYS A 75 16.06 19.66 -7.39
N ALA A 76 17.11 20.21 -6.81
CA ALA A 76 17.38 20.06 -5.39
C ALA A 76 18.14 21.26 -4.81
N ASP A 77 17.84 21.59 -3.56
CA ASP A 77 18.67 22.47 -2.75
C ASP A 77 19.57 21.64 -1.87
N LEU A 78 20.87 21.85 -1.97
CA LEU A 78 21.86 21.26 -1.08
C LEU A 78 22.34 22.35 -0.12
N ARG A 79 22.23 22.12 1.19
CA ARG A 79 22.59 23.09 2.23
C ARG A 79 23.38 22.44 3.34
N LEU A 80 24.43 23.13 3.80
CA LEU A 80 25.14 22.85 5.04
C LEU A 80 24.75 23.91 6.08
N CYS A 81 24.36 23.46 7.26
CA CYS A 81 24.04 24.32 8.40
C CYS A 81 24.65 23.71 9.67
N GLY A 82 25.84 24.20 10.04
CA GLY A 82 26.55 23.66 11.19
C GLY A 82 26.75 22.15 11.04
N ARG A 83 26.09 21.37 11.91
CA ARG A 83 26.24 19.91 12.03
C ARG A 83 25.37 19.07 11.10
N HIS A 84 24.62 19.75 10.23
CA HIS A 84 23.59 19.15 9.39
C HIS A 84 23.81 19.51 7.93
N ILE A 85 23.80 18.50 7.06
CA ILE A 85 23.68 18.69 5.62
C ILE A 85 22.30 18.19 5.19
N GLU A 86 21.55 19.06 4.52
CA GLU A 86 20.24 18.78 3.96
C GLU A 86 20.30 18.81 2.45
N ILE A 87 19.60 17.88 1.82
CA ILE A 87 19.23 17.95 0.42
C ILE A 87 17.72 17.87 0.33
N LEU A 88 17.10 18.89 -0.25
CA LEU A 88 15.67 18.93 -0.51
C LEU A 88 15.41 18.86 -2.00
N PHE A 89 14.81 17.78 -2.47
CA PHE A 89 14.43 17.56 -3.86
C PHE A 89 13.04 18.13 -4.15
N PHE A 90 12.84 18.66 -5.35
CA PHE A 90 11.55 19.16 -5.82
C PHE A 90 11.49 19.15 -7.37
N GLN A 91 10.31 19.40 -7.91
CA GLN A 91 10.06 19.42 -9.36
C GLN A 91 8.90 20.36 -9.67
N SER A 92 8.86 20.85 -10.90
CA SER A 92 7.93 21.89 -11.37
C SER A 92 6.80 21.40 -12.28
N ILE A 93 6.65 20.08 -12.46
CA ILE A 93 5.69 19.47 -13.39
C ILE A 93 4.32 19.28 -12.72
N ASN A 94 4.28 18.68 -11.53
CA ASN A 94 3.04 18.34 -10.84
C ASN A 94 3.04 18.93 -9.43
N CYS A 95 2.49 20.13 -9.30
CA CYS A 95 2.52 20.94 -8.07
C CYS A 95 1.08 21.41 -7.75
N PRO A 96 0.19 20.49 -7.32
CA PRO A 96 -1.24 20.75 -7.24
C PRO A 96 -1.64 21.81 -6.21
N THR A 97 -0.84 22.01 -5.15
CA THR A 97 -1.18 22.97 -4.08
C THR A 97 -0.27 24.19 -4.07
N ARG A 98 0.98 24.03 -4.56
CA ARG A 98 1.99 25.09 -4.61
C ARG A 98 2.69 25.14 -5.98
N PRO A 99 2.01 25.60 -7.05
CA PRO A 99 2.65 25.80 -8.35
C PRO A 99 3.63 26.97 -8.36
N ASP A 100 3.55 27.86 -7.37
CA ASP A 100 4.53 28.89 -7.08
C ASP A 100 5.90 28.29 -6.72
N ASP A 101 6.96 29.06 -7.01
CA ASP A 101 8.35 28.66 -6.77
C ASP A 101 8.69 27.26 -7.30
N GLU A 102 8.07 26.89 -8.43
CA GLU A 102 8.35 25.66 -9.17
C GLU A 102 8.10 24.38 -8.34
N GLY A 103 7.14 24.39 -7.42
CA GLY A 103 6.82 23.23 -6.58
C GLY A 103 7.78 22.99 -5.42
N ARG A 104 8.70 23.93 -5.17
CA ARG A 104 9.68 23.85 -4.08
C ARG A 104 9.04 23.73 -2.70
N TYR A 105 7.89 24.37 -2.50
CA TYR A 105 7.16 24.36 -1.23
C TYR A 105 5.96 23.39 -1.23
N GLU A 106 5.82 22.55 -2.26
CA GLU A 106 4.77 21.54 -2.33
C GLU A 106 4.84 20.58 -1.13
N ARG A 107 3.69 20.16 -0.62
CA ARG A 107 3.61 19.17 0.47
C ARG A 107 3.57 17.76 -0.13
N ASP A 108 4.11 16.77 0.58
CA ASP A 108 4.11 15.37 0.15
C ASP A 108 4.76 15.23 -1.25
N LYS A 109 5.93 15.85 -1.41
CA LYS A 109 6.63 16.03 -2.69
C LYS A 109 6.86 14.72 -3.42
N GLU A 110 7.16 13.63 -2.70
CA GLU A 110 7.33 12.31 -3.32
C GLU A 110 6.04 11.75 -3.91
N GLN A 111 4.89 12.07 -3.31
CA GLN A 111 3.59 11.64 -3.82
C GLN A 111 3.19 12.42 -5.07
N CYS A 112 3.48 13.73 -5.09
CA CYS A 112 3.24 14.59 -6.24
C CYS A 112 4.22 14.32 -7.39
N MET A 113 5.43 13.83 -7.10
CA MET A 113 6.46 13.61 -8.12
C MET A 113 6.02 12.58 -9.18
N PRO A 114 6.12 12.91 -10.49
CA PRO A 114 5.95 11.93 -11.55
C PRO A 114 6.86 10.71 -11.35
N TYR A 115 6.36 9.53 -11.71
CA TYR A 115 6.99 8.25 -11.36
C TYR A 115 8.49 8.17 -11.72
N LEU A 116 8.88 8.59 -12.92
CA LEU A 116 10.28 8.55 -13.36
C LEU A 116 11.18 9.52 -12.58
N LEU A 117 10.69 10.74 -12.27
CA LEU A 117 11.42 11.69 -11.44
C LEU A 117 11.60 11.17 -10.01
N ARG A 118 10.55 10.53 -9.46
CA ARG A 118 10.62 9.88 -8.15
C ARG A 118 11.68 8.78 -8.12
N LEU A 119 11.74 7.96 -9.16
CA LEU A 119 12.77 6.92 -9.28
C LEU A 119 14.18 7.50 -9.39
N GLU A 120 14.37 8.57 -10.16
CA GLU A 120 15.68 9.22 -10.30
C GLU A 120 16.14 9.90 -9.00
N MET A 121 15.21 10.54 -8.28
CA MET A 121 15.45 11.04 -6.93
C MET A 121 15.83 9.91 -5.96
N GLN A 122 15.06 8.82 -5.93
CA GLN A 122 15.35 7.66 -5.08
C GLN A 122 16.71 7.06 -5.40
N ARG A 123 17.03 6.88 -6.69
CA ARG A 123 18.35 6.42 -7.15
C ARG A 123 19.46 7.33 -6.65
N THR A 124 19.29 8.65 -6.75
CA THR A 124 20.27 9.63 -6.30
C THR A 124 20.51 9.51 -4.79
N ARG A 125 19.44 9.50 -3.98
CA ARG A 125 19.53 9.34 -2.52
C ARG A 125 20.19 8.03 -2.11
N ASN A 126 19.83 6.91 -2.75
CA ASN A 126 20.42 5.60 -2.46
C ASN A 126 21.91 5.58 -2.76
N ARG A 127 22.32 6.12 -3.91
CA ARG A 127 23.74 6.20 -4.29
C ARG A 127 24.56 7.06 -3.35
N LEU A 128 23.98 8.16 -2.87
CA LEU A 128 24.61 9.01 -1.84
C LEU A 128 24.75 8.28 -0.52
N ARG A 129 23.68 7.65 -0.03
CA ARG A 129 23.68 6.82 1.18
C ARG A 129 24.78 5.76 1.09
N ASP A 130 24.72 4.91 0.07
CA ASP A 130 25.63 3.78 -0.11
C ASP A 130 27.09 4.26 -0.19
N TYR A 131 27.34 5.38 -0.87
CA TYR A 131 28.66 5.96 -0.95
C TYR A 131 29.15 6.51 0.39
N LEU A 132 28.33 7.26 1.13
CA LEU A 132 28.73 7.87 2.39
C LEU A 132 28.95 6.79 3.47
N CYS A 133 28.02 5.84 3.61
CA CYS A 133 28.17 4.70 4.53
C CYS A 133 29.30 3.75 4.12
N GLY A 134 29.74 3.75 2.86
CA GLY A 134 30.89 2.96 2.42
C GLY A 134 32.25 3.63 2.65
N VAL A 135 32.29 4.97 2.62
CA VAL A 135 33.54 5.75 2.73
C VAL A 135 33.88 6.15 4.16
N PHE A 136 32.88 6.38 5.01
CA PHE A 136 33.07 6.75 6.42
C PHE A 136 32.85 5.53 7.32
N THR A 137 33.67 5.41 8.36
CA THR A 137 33.70 4.21 9.24
C THR A 137 32.38 4.00 9.98
N ASP A 138 31.84 5.06 10.58
CA ASP A 138 30.73 4.97 11.54
C ASP A 138 29.52 5.78 11.05
N TYR A 139 29.31 5.79 9.74
CA TYR A 139 28.11 6.35 9.13
C TYR A 139 27.01 5.31 9.04
N GLU A 140 25.94 5.53 9.79
CA GLU A 140 24.79 4.62 9.80
C GLU A 140 23.60 5.21 9.05
N PHE A 141 22.90 4.36 8.30
CA PHE A 141 21.61 4.71 7.71
C PHE A 141 20.47 4.26 8.62
N THR A 142 19.70 5.21 9.13
CA THR A 142 18.53 4.92 9.96
C THR A 142 17.26 5.18 9.16
N ASP A 143 16.54 4.11 8.83
CA ASP A 143 15.15 4.18 8.36
C ASP A 143 14.26 3.85 9.57
N GLU A 144 13.67 4.86 10.19
CA GLU A 144 12.96 4.70 11.48
C GLU A 144 11.64 3.90 11.37
N GLU A 145 11.21 3.56 10.15
CA GLU A 145 9.95 2.86 9.92
C GLU A 145 10.12 1.33 10.08
N LYS A 146 9.61 0.79 11.21
CA LYS A 146 9.62 -0.64 11.53
C LYS A 146 8.25 -1.31 11.35
N GLY A 147 8.26 -2.65 11.29
CA GLY A 147 7.05 -3.47 11.18
C GLY A 147 6.18 -3.09 9.98
N ARG A 148 4.87 -2.96 10.19
CA ARG A 148 3.92 -2.61 9.12
C ARG A 148 4.03 -1.17 8.61
N LEU A 149 4.74 -0.30 9.34
CA LEU A 149 4.97 1.09 8.95
C LEU A 149 6.13 1.23 7.97
N ALA A 150 7.00 0.21 7.86
CA ALA A 150 8.10 0.18 6.92
C ALA A 150 7.61 0.40 5.48
N LYS A 151 8.22 1.32 4.74
CA LYS A 151 7.94 1.51 3.31
C LYS A 151 8.53 0.38 2.46
N ARG A 152 7.77 -0.01 1.42
CA ARG A 152 8.23 -0.89 0.34
C ARG A 152 8.48 -0.08 -0.93
N GLY A 153 9.54 -0.38 -1.65
CA GLY A 153 9.82 0.24 -2.94
C GLY A 153 11.31 0.36 -3.27
N PRO A 154 11.65 0.94 -4.42
CA PRO A 154 13.05 1.15 -4.81
C PRO A 154 13.82 1.97 -3.76
N GLY A 155 14.94 1.43 -3.28
CA GLY A 155 15.74 2.05 -2.21
C GLY A 155 15.30 1.74 -0.78
N LYS A 156 14.15 1.09 -0.63
CA LYS A 156 13.58 0.61 0.62
C LYS A 156 13.53 -0.92 0.60
N MET A 157 12.75 -1.51 1.49
CA MET A 157 12.55 -2.96 1.54
C MET A 157 11.86 -3.49 0.27
N THR A 158 12.31 -4.66 -0.17
CA THR A 158 11.55 -5.54 -1.05
C THR A 158 10.29 -6.05 -0.33
N ALA A 159 9.36 -6.61 -1.10
CA ALA A 159 8.15 -7.20 -0.54
C ALA A 159 8.45 -8.36 0.43
N ILE A 160 9.48 -9.16 0.15
CA ILE A 160 9.89 -10.29 1.00
C ILE A 160 10.49 -9.78 2.32
N GLU A 161 11.49 -8.88 2.25
CA GLU A 161 12.09 -8.27 3.45
C GLU A 161 11.03 -7.60 4.33
N TRP A 162 10.04 -6.95 3.71
CA TRP A 162 8.95 -6.35 4.44
C TRP A 162 8.05 -7.38 5.12
N VAL A 163 7.73 -8.50 4.47
CA VAL A 163 6.93 -9.59 5.05
C VAL A 163 7.66 -10.20 6.24
N GLU A 164 8.96 -10.46 6.11
CA GLU A 164 9.79 -10.97 7.20
C GLU A 164 9.81 -9.99 8.38
N ASN A 165 10.02 -8.69 8.10
CA ASN A 165 9.98 -7.64 9.12
C ASN A 165 8.60 -7.56 9.78
N ALA A 166 7.51 -7.60 9.01
CA ALA A 166 6.15 -7.56 9.53
C ALA A 166 5.81 -8.78 10.40
N ASN A 167 6.29 -9.96 10.03
CA ASN A 167 6.11 -11.19 10.79
C ASN A 167 6.92 -11.17 12.08
N ARG A 168 8.20 -10.79 12.04
CA ARG A 168 9.07 -10.69 13.24
C ARG A 168 8.56 -9.69 14.28
N ASN A 169 7.94 -8.60 13.83
CA ASN A 169 7.36 -7.59 14.73
C ASN A 169 5.89 -7.89 15.11
N SER A 170 5.37 -9.08 14.76
CA SER A 170 4.03 -9.52 15.18
C SER A 170 4.07 -10.06 16.60
N GLY A 171 3.07 -9.73 17.42
CA GLY A 171 2.92 -10.30 18.77
C GLY A 171 2.65 -11.81 18.80
N HIS A 172 2.44 -12.44 17.64
CA HIS A 172 2.23 -13.88 17.50
C HIS A 172 3.42 -14.60 16.84
N TYR A 173 4.57 -13.94 16.70
CA TYR A 173 5.73 -14.50 16.03
C TYR A 173 6.24 -15.77 16.75
N SER A 174 6.52 -16.81 15.98
CA SER A 174 7.24 -18.00 16.43
C SER A 174 8.59 -18.08 15.73
N GLU A 175 9.68 -18.08 16.49
CA GLU A 175 11.04 -18.15 15.95
C GLU A 175 11.28 -19.45 15.17
N ALA A 176 10.74 -20.58 15.64
CA ALA A 176 10.88 -21.87 14.98
C ALA A 176 10.21 -21.92 13.59
N LEU A 177 9.14 -21.14 13.38
CA LEU A 177 8.38 -21.13 12.13
C LEU A 177 8.75 -19.93 11.23
N GLY A 178 9.36 -18.88 11.78
CA GLY A 178 9.58 -17.61 11.09
C GLY A 178 8.29 -16.81 10.82
N HIS A 179 7.15 -17.26 11.37
CA HIS A 179 5.85 -16.63 11.26
C HIS A 179 4.94 -17.08 12.42
N ALA A 180 3.70 -16.58 12.48
CA ALA A 180 2.76 -17.03 13.50
C ALA A 180 2.33 -18.48 13.28
N PRO A 181 2.03 -19.27 14.32
CA PRO A 181 1.52 -20.63 14.15
C PRO A 181 0.14 -20.62 13.46
N ILE A 182 -0.11 -21.62 12.62
CA ILE A 182 -1.42 -21.82 11.99
C ILE A 182 -2.30 -22.61 12.97
N GLY A 183 -3.08 -21.89 13.79
CA GLY A 183 -3.86 -22.50 14.87
C GLY A 183 -5.07 -23.33 14.43
N MET A 184 -5.54 -23.18 13.18
CA MET A 184 -6.68 -23.92 12.64
C MET A 184 -6.45 -24.25 11.17
N THR A 185 -6.75 -25.47 10.74
CA THR A 185 -6.57 -25.92 9.34
C THR A 185 -7.33 -25.07 8.34
N ILE A 186 -8.49 -24.52 8.72
CA ILE A 186 -9.29 -23.62 7.86
C ILE A 186 -8.53 -22.34 7.48
N ASN A 187 -7.56 -21.91 8.30
CA ASN A 187 -6.75 -20.74 8.03
C ASN A 187 -5.75 -20.97 6.89
N ALA A 188 -5.38 -22.23 6.62
CA ALA A 188 -4.55 -22.62 5.49
C ALA A 188 -5.36 -23.19 4.32
N LYS A 189 -6.68 -23.32 4.43
CA LYS A 189 -7.51 -23.87 3.36
C LYS A 189 -7.72 -22.86 2.24
N SER A 190 -7.21 -23.20 1.05
CA SER A 190 -7.41 -22.44 -0.19
C SER A 190 -8.87 -22.49 -0.67
N ALA A 191 -9.21 -21.61 -1.63
CA ALA A 191 -10.49 -21.55 -2.29
C ALA A 191 -10.83 -22.81 -3.10
N ASP A 192 -9.81 -23.48 -3.67
CA ASP A 192 -9.93 -24.77 -4.36
C ASP A 192 -9.78 -25.98 -3.41
N GLY A 193 -9.76 -25.73 -2.10
CA GLY A 193 -9.89 -26.76 -1.06
C GLY A 193 -8.59 -27.43 -0.62
N GLY A 194 -7.47 -27.18 -1.32
CA GLY A 194 -6.15 -27.63 -0.90
C GLY A 194 -5.54 -26.80 0.23
N GLU A 195 -4.41 -27.23 0.76
CA GLU A 195 -3.69 -26.56 1.83
C GLU A 195 -2.62 -25.61 1.29
N ILE A 196 -2.67 -24.34 1.71
CA ILE A 196 -1.68 -23.32 1.37
C ILE A 196 -0.48 -23.52 2.27
N THR A 197 0.69 -23.71 1.66
CA THR A 197 1.97 -23.81 2.35
C THR A 197 2.70 -22.47 2.31
N HIS A 198 3.41 -22.15 3.40
CA HIS A 198 4.26 -20.97 3.47
C HIS A 198 5.39 -21.06 2.42
N GLY A 199 5.53 -20.04 1.58
CA GLY A 199 6.45 -20.03 0.44
C GLY A 199 5.89 -20.64 -0.85
N ALA A 200 4.64 -21.09 -0.89
CA ALA A 200 4.06 -21.68 -2.09
C ALA A 200 3.73 -20.65 -3.16
N ARG A 201 3.88 -21.04 -4.43
CA ARG A 201 3.36 -20.26 -5.56
C ARG A 201 1.84 -20.45 -5.62
N VAL A 202 1.11 -19.34 -5.70
CA VAL A 202 -0.36 -19.33 -5.71
C VAL A 202 -0.94 -18.33 -6.70
N TYR A 203 -2.21 -18.53 -7.00
CA TYR A 203 -3.08 -17.52 -7.62
C TYR A 203 -3.92 -16.87 -6.53
N ALA A 204 -4.05 -15.54 -6.52
CA ALA A 204 -4.84 -14.82 -5.53
C ALA A 204 -5.77 -13.80 -6.17
N ILE A 205 -6.89 -13.51 -5.53
CA ILE A 205 -7.81 -12.46 -5.95
C ILE A 205 -7.50 -11.18 -5.18
N ASP A 206 -7.06 -10.14 -5.90
CA ASP A 206 -6.77 -8.84 -5.28
C ASP A 206 -8.05 -8.08 -4.87
N TYR A 207 -7.89 -6.94 -4.20
CA TYR A 207 -9.01 -6.07 -3.81
C TYR A 207 -9.78 -5.48 -5.00
N ARG A 208 -9.21 -5.53 -6.22
CA ARG A 208 -9.85 -5.14 -7.47
C ARG A 208 -10.53 -6.33 -8.15
N TYR A 209 -10.60 -7.48 -7.50
CA TYR A 209 -11.19 -8.72 -8.02
C TYR A 209 -10.49 -9.27 -9.27
N ARG A 210 -9.19 -9.01 -9.43
CA ARG A 210 -8.36 -9.56 -10.50
C ARG A 210 -7.51 -10.70 -9.96
N VAL A 211 -7.20 -11.67 -10.82
CA VAL A 211 -6.24 -12.72 -10.49
C VAL A 211 -4.84 -12.14 -10.58
N VAL A 212 -4.07 -12.33 -9.53
CA VAL A 212 -2.63 -12.10 -9.49
C VAL A 212 -1.92 -13.41 -9.18
N VAL A 213 -0.66 -13.52 -9.59
CA VAL A 213 0.20 -14.65 -9.28
C VAL A 213 1.30 -14.18 -8.34
N GLY A 214 1.63 -15.00 -7.35
CA GLY A 214 2.68 -14.65 -6.40
C GLY A 214 3.07 -15.80 -5.50
N THR A 215 3.86 -15.48 -4.48
CA THR A 215 4.29 -16.41 -3.44
C THR A 215 3.56 -16.09 -2.14
N ALA A 216 2.90 -17.09 -1.54
CA ALA A 216 2.13 -16.94 -0.32
C ALA A 216 3.03 -17.06 0.92
N TYR A 217 2.87 -16.14 1.87
CA TYR A 217 3.54 -16.15 3.17
C TYR A 217 2.47 -15.98 4.25
N TYR A 218 2.45 -16.90 5.21
CA TYR A 218 1.46 -16.86 6.28
C TYR A 218 1.63 -15.59 7.13
N ASN A 219 0.50 -14.97 7.47
CA ASN A 219 0.41 -13.83 8.37
C ASN A 219 -0.21 -14.29 9.70
N LEU A 220 -1.54 -14.15 9.84
CA LEU A 220 -2.27 -14.46 11.07
C LEU A 220 -3.72 -14.80 10.73
N ASN A 221 -4.33 -15.70 11.49
CA ASN A 221 -5.68 -16.22 11.23
C ASN A 221 -5.78 -16.71 9.78
N ASN A 222 -6.87 -16.45 9.08
CA ASN A 222 -7.03 -16.81 7.69
C ASN A 222 -6.34 -15.83 6.72
N MET A 223 -5.48 -14.92 7.18
CA MET A 223 -4.84 -13.92 6.32
C MET A 223 -3.45 -14.36 5.86
N TRP A 224 -3.16 -14.06 4.60
CA TRP A 224 -1.93 -14.42 3.91
C TRP A 224 -1.39 -13.23 3.12
N TRP A 225 -0.10 -13.00 3.26
CA TRP A 225 0.64 -12.12 2.38
C TRP A 225 0.89 -12.85 1.05
N VAL A 226 0.66 -12.18 -0.08
CA VAL A 226 1.02 -12.71 -1.40
C VAL A 226 1.97 -11.73 -2.07
N VAL A 227 3.22 -12.14 -2.23
CA VAL A 227 4.27 -11.37 -2.90
C VAL A 227 4.11 -11.55 -4.41
N THR A 228 3.72 -10.50 -5.12
CA THR A 228 3.44 -10.51 -6.56
C THR A 228 4.59 -10.01 -7.43
N GLY A 229 5.67 -9.54 -6.81
CA GLY A 229 6.89 -9.08 -7.47
C GLY A 229 7.84 -8.43 -6.47
N LYS A 230 8.98 -7.90 -6.94
CA LYS A 230 10.04 -7.35 -6.05
C LYS A 230 9.52 -6.37 -4.98
N TYR A 231 8.53 -5.55 -5.34
CA TYR A 231 7.90 -4.57 -4.43
C TYR A 231 6.38 -4.76 -4.31
N GLY A 232 5.82 -5.76 -5.00
CA GLY A 232 4.39 -6.03 -5.06
C GLY A 232 3.95 -6.95 -3.92
N LEU A 233 2.98 -6.51 -3.13
CA LEU A 233 2.43 -7.27 -2.01
C LEU A 233 0.93 -7.00 -1.88
N ILE A 234 0.16 -8.06 -1.65
CA ILE A 234 -1.23 -7.96 -1.20
C ILE A 234 -1.45 -8.80 0.06
N ASN A 235 -2.46 -8.45 0.84
CA ASN A 235 -2.94 -9.26 1.97
C ASN A 235 -4.33 -9.76 1.62
N VAL A 236 -4.52 -11.07 1.62
CA VAL A 236 -5.79 -11.70 1.24
C VAL A 236 -6.15 -12.80 2.22
N HIS A 237 -7.44 -13.09 2.34
CA HIS A 237 -7.87 -14.24 3.12
C HIS A 237 -7.60 -15.55 2.35
N SER A 238 -7.45 -16.66 3.04
CA SER A 238 -7.13 -17.99 2.48
C SER A 238 -8.14 -18.42 1.41
N GLY A 239 -9.44 -18.16 1.63
CA GLY A 239 -10.50 -18.39 0.63
C GLY A 239 -10.46 -17.50 -0.63
N ALA A 240 -9.48 -16.61 -0.78
CA ALA A 240 -9.21 -15.86 -2.00
C ALA A 240 -7.93 -16.33 -2.71
N ILE A 241 -7.27 -17.37 -2.19
CA ILE A 241 -6.08 -18.00 -2.73
C ILE A 241 -6.46 -19.32 -3.38
N TYR A 242 -5.90 -19.62 -4.54
CA TYR A 242 -6.05 -20.86 -5.28
C TYR A 242 -4.67 -21.47 -5.52
N LEU A 243 -4.54 -22.79 -5.33
CA LEU A 243 -3.32 -23.53 -5.64
C LEU A 243 -3.22 -23.82 -7.14
N SER A 244 -4.36 -24.05 -7.78
CA SER A 244 -4.48 -24.22 -9.23
C SER A 244 -4.97 -22.94 -9.91
N SER A 245 -4.68 -22.79 -11.20
CA SER A 245 -5.18 -21.65 -11.98
C SER A 245 -6.72 -21.63 -11.95
N PRO A 246 -7.37 -20.54 -11.52
CA PRO A 246 -8.83 -20.48 -11.39
C PRO A 246 -9.56 -20.30 -12.74
N GLY A 247 -8.93 -20.67 -13.86
CA GLY A 247 -9.41 -20.44 -15.23
C GLY A 247 -8.93 -19.10 -15.82
N ASP A 248 -9.81 -18.37 -16.50
CA ASP A 248 -9.45 -17.11 -17.15
C ASP A 248 -8.97 -16.06 -16.13
N ILE A 249 -7.70 -15.66 -16.23
CA ILE A 249 -7.05 -14.68 -15.37
C ILE A 249 -7.45 -13.23 -15.70
N ARG A 250 -7.92 -12.97 -16.93
CA ARG A 250 -8.40 -11.64 -17.35
C ARG A 250 -9.82 -11.36 -16.86
N ARG A 251 -10.60 -12.41 -16.59
CA ARG A 251 -11.94 -12.28 -16.01
C ARG A 251 -11.87 -11.71 -14.59
N LYS A 252 -12.59 -10.61 -14.38
CA LYS A 252 -12.79 -10.02 -13.05
C LYS A 252 -13.77 -10.90 -12.25
N ARG A 253 -13.40 -11.25 -11.02
CA ARG A 253 -14.17 -12.13 -10.10
C ARG A 253 -14.95 -11.30 -9.08
N ASN A 254 -15.80 -10.40 -9.57
CA ASN A 254 -16.56 -9.44 -8.75
C ASN A 254 -18.06 -9.73 -8.71
N ALA A 255 -18.47 -11.00 -8.79
CA ALA A 255 -19.88 -11.41 -8.84
C ALA A 255 -20.69 -10.79 -7.70
N ARG A 256 -20.21 -10.92 -6.45
CA ARG A 256 -20.82 -10.33 -5.24
C ARG A 256 -21.04 -8.82 -5.37
N CYS A 257 -19.99 -8.07 -5.72
CA CYS A 257 -20.12 -6.62 -5.84
C CYS A 257 -21.00 -6.18 -7.01
N ARG A 258 -20.99 -6.95 -8.12
CA ARG A 258 -21.91 -6.72 -9.25
C ARG A 258 -23.35 -6.94 -8.80
N ARG A 259 -23.60 -8.02 -8.06
CA ARG A 259 -24.91 -8.37 -7.51
C ARG A 259 -25.43 -7.26 -6.58
N GLN A 260 -24.67 -6.91 -5.55
CA GLN A 260 -25.00 -5.83 -4.62
C GLN A 260 -25.29 -4.50 -5.32
N ARG A 261 -24.48 -4.13 -6.33
CA ARG A 261 -24.70 -2.90 -7.09
C ARG A 261 -26.01 -2.95 -7.88
N LEU A 262 -26.28 -4.05 -8.58
CA LEU A 262 -27.49 -4.20 -9.39
C LEU A 262 -28.75 -4.24 -8.52
N GLU A 263 -28.72 -4.91 -7.37
CA GLU A 263 -29.84 -4.88 -6.42
C GLU A 263 -30.08 -3.47 -5.88
N LYS A 264 -29.02 -2.72 -5.54
CA LYS A 264 -29.16 -1.32 -5.12
C LYS A 264 -29.79 -0.45 -6.21
N GLU A 265 -29.38 -0.62 -7.47
CA GLU A 265 -29.98 0.08 -8.61
C GLU A 265 -31.46 -0.29 -8.79
N LEU A 266 -31.81 -1.56 -8.56
CA LEU A 266 -33.20 -2.04 -8.60
C LEU A 266 -34.03 -1.33 -7.51
N SER A 267 -33.53 -1.31 -6.26
CA SER A 267 -34.19 -0.61 -5.15
C SER A 267 -34.35 0.88 -5.43
N SER A 268 -33.33 1.55 -5.99
CA SER A 268 -33.39 2.94 -6.41
C SER A 268 -34.41 3.19 -7.52
N ALA A 269 -34.51 2.28 -8.51
CA ALA A 269 -35.50 2.37 -9.58
C ALA A 269 -36.93 2.22 -9.04
N ILE A 270 -37.16 1.29 -8.10
CA ILE A 270 -38.46 1.12 -7.44
C ILE A 270 -38.85 2.38 -6.65
N LYS A 271 -37.92 2.91 -5.83
CA LYS A 271 -38.16 4.11 -5.01
C LYS A 271 -38.45 5.37 -5.84
N SER A 272 -37.87 5.46 -7.04
CA SER A 272 -38.12 6.55 -7.99
C SER A 272 -39.29 6.28 -8.94
N MET A 273 -40.06 5.20 -8.72
CA MET A 273 -41.18 4.78 -9.58
C MET A 273 -40.80 4.53 -11.04
N ASN A 274 -39.53 4.25 -11.34
CA ASN A 274 -39.05 3.88 -12.66
C ASN A 274 -39.19 2.36 -12.89
N PHE A 275 -40.43 1.91 -13.02
CA PHE A 275 -40.75 0.48 -13.09
C PHE A 275 -40.19 -0.21 -14.34
N LYS A 276 -40.03 0.51 -15.46
CA LYS A 276 -39.39 -0.04 -16.67
C LYS A 276 -37.93 -0.43 -16.38
N ARG A 277 -37.16 0.45 -15.74
CA ARG A 277 -35.78 0.15 -15.33
C ARG A 277 -35.73 -0.97 -14.28
N ALA A 278 -36.64 -0.94 -13.32
CA ALA A 278 -36.72 -1.98 -12.29
C ALA A 278 -36.97 -3.36 -12.90
N GLN A 279 -37.86 -3.48 -13.88
CA GLN A 279 -38.14 -4.74 -14.57
C GLN A 279 -36.90 -5.28 -15.28
N VAL A 280 -36.19 -4.46 -16.05
CA VAL A 280 -34.94 -4.86 -16.73
C VAL A 280 -33.90 -5.35 -15.72
N LEU A 281 -33.72 -4.63 -14.61
CA LEU A 281 -32.76 -5.02 -13.57
C LEU A 281 -33.16 -6.33 -12.89
N LYS A 282 -34.47 -6.55 -12.65
CA LYS A 282 -35.00 -7.79 -12.09
C LYS A 282 -34.68 -8.98 -13.01
N GLU A 283 -34.93 -8.85 -14.31
CA GLU A 283 -34.67 -9.90 -15.31
C GLU A 283 -33.18 -10.22 -15.48
N ILE A 284 -32.30 -9.24 -15.28
CA ILE A 284 -30.83 -9.46 -15.28
C ILE A 284 -30.39 -10.20 -14.00
N LEU A 285 -31.02 -9.89 -12.87
CA LEU A 285 -30.63 -10.38 -11.55
C LEU A 285 -31.17 -11.78 -11.25
N PHE A 286 -32.40 -12.05 -11.66
CA PHE A 286 -33.18 -13.19 -11.20
C PHE A 286 -33.85 -13.91 -12.37
N PRO A 287 -34.08 -15.23 -12.25
CA PRO A 287 -34.97 -15.94 -13.17
C PRO A 287 -36.36 -15.31 -13.19
N VAL A 288 -36.99 -15.25 -14.36
CA VAL A 288 -38.27 -14.56 -14.56
C VAL A 288 -39.41 -15.24 -13.78
N ASP A 289 -39.38 -16.58 -13.74
CA ASP A 289 -40.49 -17.41 -13.24
C ASP A 289 -40.20 -18.05 -11.87
N GLU A 290 -39.25 -17.51 -11.09
CA GLU A 290 -38.93 -18.02 -9.76
C GLU A 290 -39.46 -17.09 -8.65
N GLU A 291 -40.09 -17.68 -7.63
CA GLU A 291 -40.47 -16.95 -6.42
C GLU A 291 -39.22 -16.52 -5.66
N LEU A 292 -39.14 -15.23 -5.34
CA LEU A 292 -38.05 -14.66 -4.55
C LEU A 292 -38.40 -14.64 -3.06
N TYR A 293 -37.38 -14.72 -2.23
CA TYR A 293 -37.47 -14.74 -0.79
C TYR A 293 -36.67 -13.59 -0.18
N LEU A 294 -37.14 -13.11 0.96
CA LEU A 294 -36.39 -12.29 1.91
C LEU A 294 -36.02 -13.17 3.11
N ILE A 295 -34.98 -12.78 3.84
CA ILE A 295 -34.60 -13.47 5.08
C ILE A 295 -34.74 -12.49 6.22
N TRP A 296 -35.72 -12.72 7.10
CA TRP A 296 -35.89 -11.95 8.33
C TRP A 296 -34.93 -12.46 9.40
N HIS A 297 -34.21 -11.56 10.06
CA HIS A 297 -33.38 -11.87 11.22
C HIS A 297 -34.05 -11.40 12.50
N LYS A 298 -34.55 -12.36 13.30
CA LYS A 298 -35.34 -12.13 14.53
C LYS A 298 -34.57 -11.32 15.57
N GLY A 299 -33.29 -11.62 15.79
CA GLY A 299 -32.47 -10.92 16.79
C GLY A 299 -32.09 -9.49 16.43
N HIS A 300 -32.16 -9.12 15.14
CA HIS A 300 -31.86 -7.75 14.68
C HIS A 300 -33.13 -7.00 14.28
N SER A 301 -34.29 -7.67 14.27
CA SER A 301 -35.55 -7.15 13.76
C SER A 301 -35.38 -6.48 12.38
N SER A 302 -34.63 -7.14 11.49
CA SER A 302 -34.23 -6.59 10.18
C SER A 302 -34.16 -7.69 9.12
N TRP A 303 -34.22 -7.31 7.85
CA TRP A 303 -33.96 -8.19 6.71
C TRP A 303 -32.46 -8.29 6.44
N TYR A 304 -31.97 -9.46 6.00
CA TYR A 304 -30.61 -9.56 5.45
C TYR A 304 -30.45 -8.71 4.19
N GLY A 305 -29.30 -8.05 4.05
CA GLY A 305 -28.87 -7.40 2.81
C GLY A 305 -28.34 -8.40 1.78
N SER A 306 -28.16 -7.98 0.52
CA SER A 306 -27.75 -8.84 -0.60
C SER A 306 -26.47 -9.65 -0.31
N ASP A 307 -26.41 -10.88 -0.84
CA ASP A 307 -25.33 -11.84 -0.58
C ASP A 307 -25.11 -12.14 0.93
N PHE A 308 -26.19 -12.16 1.72
CA PHE A 308 -26.20 -12.46 3.15
C PHE A 308 -25.35 -11.49 4.00
N SER A 309 -25.15 -10.26 3.52
CA SER A 309 -24.24 -9.29 4.15
C SER A 309 -24.97 -8.01 4.54
N GLY A 310 -24.89 -7.67 5.82
CA GLY A 310 -25.57 -6.51 6.40
C GLY A 310 -27.06 -6.74 6.64
N TYR A 311 -27.72 -5.71 7.16
CA TYR A 311 -29.14 -5.73 7.49
C TYR A 311 -29.85 -4.47 6.99
N SER A 312 -31.14 -4.58 6.73
CA SER A 312 -32.00 -3.46 6.33
C SER A 312 -33.39 -3.60 6.94
N ASN A 313 -33.97 -2.49 7.36
CA ASN A 313 -35.37 -2.44 7.81
C ASN A 313 -36.35 -2.25 6.65
N SER A 314 -35.86 -1.95 5.45
CA SER A 314 -36.69 -1.79 4.25
C SER A 314 -36.66 -3.04 3.39
N ILE A 315 -37.85 -3.57 3.08
CA ILE A 315 -38.03 -4.68 2.12
C ILE A 315 -37.43 -4.33 0.75
N ASN A 316 -37.54 -3.07 0.34
CA ASN A 316 -36.98 -2.60 -0.94
C ASN A 316 -35.46 -2.70 -0.96
N ASP A 317 -34.79 -2.41 0.16
CA ASP A 317 -33.32 -2.44 0.27
C ASP A 317 -32.77 -3.79 0.76
N ALA A 318 -33.65 -4.71 1.18
CA ALA A 318 -33.26 -6.06 1.59
C ALA A 318 -32.67 -6.86 0.42
N GLY A 319 -31.82 -7.82 0.72
CA GLY A 319 -31.39 -8.81 -0.27
C GLY A 319 -32.57 -9.66 -0.71
N LYS A 320 -32.68 -9.92 -2.02
CA LYS A 320 -33.65 -10.90 -2.55
C LYS A 320 -32.92 -12.16 -2.97
N TYR A 321 -33.52 -13.31 -2.67
CA TYR A 321 -32.90 -14.63 -2.81
C TYR A 321 -33.79 -15.58 -3.60
N THR A 322 -33.20 -16.38 -4.48
CA THR A 322 -33.87 -17.55 -5.08
C THR A 322 -34.01 -18.67 -4.06
N ARG A 323 -34.83 -19.69 -4.36
CA ARG A 323 -34.99 -20.83 -3.45
C ARG A 323 -33.66 -21.58 -3.28
N ALA A 324 -32.89 -21.69 -4.36
CA ALA A 324 -31.58 -22.34 -4.36
C ALA A 324 -30.54 -21.57 -3.54
N GLU A 325 -30.60 -20.24 -3.52
CA GLU A 325 -29.67 -19.39 -2.76
C GLU A 325 -29.88 -19.52 -1.25
N LEU A 326 -31.09 -19.75 -0.77
CA LEU A 326 -31.40 -19.77 0.67
C LEU A 326 -30.52 -20.75 1.47
N GLY A 327 -30.15 -21.90 0.89
CA GLY A 327 -29.31 -22.91 1.56
C GLY A 327 -29.82 -23.23 2.98
N ARG A 328 -28.99 -22.97 4.01
CA ARG A 328 -29.35 -23.17 5.43
C ARG A 328 -30.49 -22.30 5.95
N TYR A 329 -30.85 -21.24 5.23
CA TYR A 329 -31.94 -20.31 5.56
C TYR A 329 -33.27 -20.71 4.91
N ALA A 330 -33.33 -21.84 4.20
CA ALA A 330 -34.54 -22.31 3.53
C ALA A 330 -35.66 -22.74 4.50
N THR A 331 -35.31 -22.98 5.76
CA THR A 331 -36.22 -23.31 6.87
C THR A 331 -36.07 -22.30 7.98
N GLU A 332 -37.17 -21.96 8.64
CA GLU A 332 -37.14 -21.11 9.83
C GLU A 332 -36.36 -21.77 10.96
N ASN A 333 -35.55 -20.99 11.66
CA ASN A 333 -34.86 -21.39 12.88
C ASN A 333 -35.02 -20.31 13.96
N GLU A 334 -34.28 -20.45 15.06
CA GLU A 334 -34.36 -19.54 16.21
C GLU A 334 -34.06 -18.08 15.85
N LEU A 335 -33.19 -17.84 14.87
CA LEU A 335 -32.70 -16.50 14.52
C LEU A 335 -33.23 -15.97 13.19
N THR A 336 -33.63 -16.85 12.27
CA THR A 336 -33.91 -16.47 10.88
C THR A 336 -35.18 -17.12 10.34
N LYS A 337 -35.88 -16.40 9.47
CA LYS A 337 -37.09 -16.86 8.80
C LYS A 337 -37.07 -16.47 7.32
N PRO A 338 -37.14 -17.43 6.37
CA PRO A 338 -37.38 -17.10 4.98
C PRO A 338 -38.83 -16.65 4.81
N VAL A 339 -39.03 -15.54 4.11
CA VAL A 339 -40.36 -14.96 3.84
C VAL A 339 -40.48 -14.80 2.32
N PRO A 340 -41.47 -15.44 1.66
CA PRO A 340 -41.74 -15.19 0.25
C PRO A 340 -41.98 -13.69 0.02
N LEU A 341 -41.37 -13.12 -1.02
CA LEU A 341 -41.48 -11.70 -1.33
C LEU A 341 -42.95 -11.29 -1.57
N SER A 342 -43.75 -12.21 -2.12
CA SER A 342 -45.20 -12.09 -2.31
C SER A 342 -45.98 -11.90 -1.01
N LYS A 343 -45.44 -12.36 0.13
CA LYS A 343 -46.07 -12.31 1.46
C LYS A 343 -45.42 -11.30 2.41
N ALA A 344 -44.42 -10.56 1.93
CA ALA A 344 -43.68 -9.60 2.74
C ALA A 344 -44.28 -8.20 2.72
N ALA A 345 -45.20 -7.91 1.79
CA ALA A 345 -45.83 -6.61 1.59
C ALA A 345 -46.91 -6.30 2.62
#